data_AF-A0A6A3GNF6-F1
#
_entry.id   AF-A0A6A3GNF6-F1
#
_cell.length_a   1.000
_cell.length_b   1.000
_cell.length_c   1.000
_cell.angle_alpha   90.00
_cell.angle_beta   90.00
_cell.angle_gamma   90.00
#
_symmetry.space_group_name_H-M   'P 1'
#
loop_
_entity.id
_entity.type
_entity.pdbx_description
1 polymer ?
#
loop_
_entity_poly.entity_id
_entity_poly.type
_entity_poly.pdbx_seq_one_letter_code
_entity_poly.pdbx_strand_id
1 'polypeptide(L)'
;MKLTDPTFCPDERMNVVSDSAFPCSSAMSGRILTPLKDGDLDRILPSLRSSARTLHNAITSVRQAAEWGMGSIQKVYSRLNLPLPYDQQLRGVRLNNMFRMTNFRVRTVGISEIRTTFANDMAIPQ
;
A
#
# COMPACT_ATOMS: atom_id res chain seq x y z
N MET A 1 13.32 -5.54 7.16
CA MET A 1 12.35 -4.49 7.53
C MET A 1 11.02 -5.18 7.77
N LYS A 2 10.50 -5.19 9.01
CA LYS A 2 9.18 -5.74 9.32
C LYS A 2 8.15 -4.64 9.02
N LEU A 3 7.19 -4.88 8.12
CA LEU A 3 6.22 -3.84 7.71
C LEU A 3 5.33 -3.36 8.86
N THR A 4 5.16 -4.18 9.90
CA THR A 4 4.36 -3.89 11.09
C THR A 4 5.20 -3.33 12.25
N ASP A 5 6.48 -3.03 12.02
CA ASP A 5 7.33 -2.39 13.01
C ASP A 5 6.72 -1.03 13.41
N PRO A 6 6.56 -0.73 14.71
CA PRO A 6 5.95 0.51 15.19
C PRO A 6 6.64 1.77 14.67
N THR A 7 7.91 1.69 14.25
CA THR A 7 8.61 2.80 13.60
C THR A 7 8.05 3.18 12.23
N PHE A 8 7.42 2.23 11.52
CA PHE A 8 6.82 2.43 10.19
C PHE A 8 5.28 2.40 10.22
N CYS A 9 4.67 1.62 11.12
CA CYS A 9 3.23 1.54 11.35
C CYS A 9 2.96 1.72 12.87
N PRO A 10 2.98 2.96 13.38
CA PRO A 10 2.93 3.24 14.82
C PRO A 10 1.57 2.96 15.45
N ASP A 11 0.50 2.95 14.65
CA ASP A 11 -0.85 2.69 15.13
C ASP A 11 -1.18 1.19 15.00
N GLU A 12 -1.28 0.51 16.13
CA GLU A 12 -1.62 -0.91 16.21
C GLU A 12 -3.04 -1.21 15.70
N ARG A 13 -3.90 -0.19 15.59
CA ARG A 13 -5.25 -0.33 15.01
C ARG A 13 -5.23 -0.36 13.48
N MET A 14 -4.15 0.10 12.86
CA MET A 14 -4.03 0.13 11.41
C MET A 14 -3.45 -1.18 10.87
N ASN A 15 -4.07 -1.70 9.81
CA ASN A 15 -3.58 -2.86 9.08
C ASN A 15 -2.73 -2.44 7.86
N VAL A 16 -1.88 -3.34 7.40
CA VAL A 16 -1.04 -3.13 6.21
C VAL A 16 -1.70 -3.80 5.01
N VAL A 17 -1.95 -3.05 3.95
CA VAL A 17 -2.45 -3.61 2.69
C VAL A 17 -1.28 -4.08 1.81
N SER A 18 -1.40 -5.25 1.21
CA SER A 18 -0.39 -5.80 0.30
C SER A 18 -0.99 -6.51 -0.91
N ASP A 19 -0.13 -6.83 -1.87
CA ASP A 19 -0.50 -7.60 -3.06
C ASP A 19 -0.81 -9.07 -2.70
N SER A 20 -1.62 -9.75 -3.52
CA SER A 20 -2.01 -11.15 -3.27
C SER A 20 -0.85 -12.15 -3.39
N ALA A 21 0.23 -11.79 -4.06
CA ALA A 21 1.47 -12.57 -4.11
C ALA A 21 2.38 -12.30 -2.90
N PHE A 22 2.05 -11.34 -2.03
CA PHE A 22 2.87 -11.06 -0.86
C PHE A 22 2.84 -12.23 0.13
N PRO A 23 4.00 -12.74 0.58
CA PRO A 23 4.03 -13.84 1.53
C PRO A 23 3.52 -13.38 2.89
N CYS A 24 2.33 -13.82 3.27
CA CYS A 24 1.76 -13.58 4.59
C CYS A 24 1.86 -14.85 5.42
N SER A 25 2.66 -14.82 6.50
CA SER A 25 2.71 -15.93 7.46
C SER A 25 1.47 -15.91 8.36
N SER A 26 1.13 -17.06 8.95
CA SER A 26 0.01 -17.16 9.90
C SER A 26 0.13 -16.17 11.07
N ALA A 27 1.36 -15.85 11.49
CA ALA A 27 1.64 -14.86 12.53
C ALA A 27 1.19 -13.43 12.17
N MET A 28 1.02 -13.12 10.87
CA MET A 28 0.58 -11.82 10.36
C MET A 28 -0.89 -11.83 9.90
N SER A 29 -1.62 -12.92 10.16
CA SER A 29 -3.04 -13.03 9.82
C SER A 29 -3.84 -11.93 10.51
N GLY A 30 -4.71 -11.26 9.75
CA GLY A 30 -5.46 -10.09 10.23
C GLY A 30 -4.69 -8.77 10.27
N ARG A 31 -3.34 -8.79 10.29
CA ARG A 31 -2.50 -7.57 10.26
C ARG A 31 -2.11 -7.16 8.84
N ILE A 32 -1.82 -8.12 7.97
CA ILE A 32 -1.57 -7.89 6.55
C ILE A 32 -2.81 -8.32 5.78
N LEU A 33 -3.44 -7.37 5.07
CA LEU A 33 -4.63 -7.58 4.28
C LEU A 33 -4.25 -7.69 2.81
N THR A 34 -4.61 -8.81 2.20
CA THR A 34 -4.39 -9.06 0.77
C THR A 34 -5.73 -9.28 0.07
N PRO A 35 -5.87 -8.87 -1.21
CA PRO A 35 -7.06 -9.18 -1.98
C PRO A 35 -7.28 -10.70 -2.05
N LEU A 36 -8.55 -11.12 -1.96
CA LEU A 36 -8.97 -12.49 -2.27
C LEU A 36 -8.49 -12.91 -3.67
N LYS A 37 -8.10 -14.19 -3.82
CA LYS A 37 -7.78 -14.78 -5.13
C LYS A 37 -9.04 -15.26 -5.83
N ASP A 38 -8.92 -15.52 -7.13
CA ASP A 38 -10.02 -16.09 -7.91
C ASP A 38 -10.53 -17.40 -7.30
N GLY A 39 -11.84 -17.52 -7.14
CA GLY A 39 -12.50 -18.67 -6.53
C GLY A 39 -12.48 -18.72 -4.99
N ASP A 40 -11.76 -17.83 -4.31
CA ASP A 40 -11.80 -17.78 -2.83
C ASP A 40 -13.17 -17.31 -2.32
N LEU A 41 -13.83 -16.41 -3.04
CA LEU A 41 -15.20 -15.98 -2.73
C LEU A 41 -16.20 -17.14 -2.69
N ASP A 42 -16.04 -18.13 -3.57
CA ASP A 42 -16.94 -19.28 -3.65
C ASP A 42 -16.73 -20.26 -2.49
N ARG A 43 -15.51 -20.31 -1.95
CA ARG A 43 -15.15 -21.12 -0.77
C ARG A 43 -15.67 -20.50 0.54
N ILE A 44 -16.00 -19.22 0.54
CA ILE A 44 -16.57 -18.52 1.71
C ILE A 44 -18.05 -18.86 1.86
N LEU A 45 -18.49 -19.00 3.12
CA LEU A 45 -19.89 -19.22 3.48
C LEU A 45 -20.80 -18.19 2.80
N PRO A 46 -21.91 -18.59 2.14
CA PRO A 46 -22.74 -17.68 1.33
C PRO A 46 -23.17 -16.40 2.05
N SER A 47 -23.46 -16.48 3.35
CA SER A 47 -23.87 -15.33 4.18
C SER A 47 -22.77 -14.28 4.38
N LEU A 48 -21.49 -14.65 4.25
CA LEU A 48 -20.34 -13.77 4.47
C LEU A 48 -19.76 -13.22 3.15
N ARG A 49 -20.21 -13.72 2.00
CA ARG A 49 -19.65 -13.35 0.69
C ARG A 49 -19.80 -11.86 0.37
N SER A 50 -20.89 -11.24 0.79
CA SER A 50 -21.11 -9.79 0.61
C SER A 50 -20.05 -8.98 1.36
N SER A 51 -19.87 -9.24 2.66
CA SER A 51 -18.86 -8.58 3.50
C SER A 51 -17.44 -8.84 3.00
N ALA A 52 -17.14 -10.08 2.61
CA ALA A 52 -15.84 -10.45 2.06
C ALA A 52 -15.53 -9.70 0.75
N ARG A 53 -16.53 -9.55 -0.13
CA ARG A 53 -16.41 -8.78 -1.37
C ARG A 53 -16.20 -7.28 -1.09
N THR A 54 -16.91 -6.71 -0.13
CA THR A 54 -16.70 -5.31 0.28
C THR A 54 -15.27 -5.09 0.77
N LEU A 55 -14.75 -5.98 1.62
CA LEU A 55 -13.38 -5.90 2.10
C LEU A 55 -12.37 -6.08 0.95
N HIS A 56 -12.56 -7.05 0.07
CA HIS A 56 -11.72 -7.25 -1.12
C HIS A 56 -11.66 -5.97 -1.98
N ASN A 57 -12.80 -5.34 -2.26
CA ASN A 57 -12.88 -4.12 -3.05
C ASN A 57 -12.12 -2.97 -2.37
N ALA A 58 -12.28 -2.82 -1.05
CA ALA A 58 -11.57 -1.80 -0.28
C ALA A 58 -10.04 -2.01 -0.31
N ILE A 59 -9.58 -3.24 -0.10
CA ILE A 59 -8.16 -3.61 -0.18
C ILE A 59 -7.60 -3.29 -1.58
N THR A 60 -8.32 -3.70 -2.63
CA THR A 60 -7.93 -3.44 -4.02
C THR A 60 -7.88 -1.95 -4.33
N SER A 61 -8.86 -1.17 -3.86
CA SER A 61 -8.91 0.29 -4.04
C SER A 61 -7.71 0.99 -3.40
N VAL A 62 -7.40 0.68 -2.13
CA VAL A 62 -6.25 1.25 -1.42
C VAL A 62 -4.94 0.91 -2.14
N ARG A 63 -4.79 -0.35 -2.57
CA ARG A 63 -3.61 -0.80 -3.31
C ARG A 63 -3.46 -0.04 -4.63
N GLN A 64 -4.51 0.07 -5.43
CA GLN A 64 -4.47 0.77 -6.72
C GLN A 64 -4.10 2.25 -6.57
N ALA A 65 -4.68 2.94 -5.59
CA ALA A 65 -4.35 4.33 -5.32
C ALA A 65 -2.88 4.52 -4.93
N ALA A 66 -2.35 3.60 -4.10
CA ALA A 66 -0.93 3.59 -3.73
C ALA A 66 -0.01 3.29 -4.93
N GLU A 67 -0.39 2.35 -5.80
CA GLU A 67 0.37 1.97 -7.00
C GLU A 67 0.40 3.09 -8.05
N TRP A 68 -0.71 3.77 -8.28
CA TRP A 68 -0.75 4.94 -9.15
C TRP A 68 0.17 6.04 -8.64
N GLY A 69 0.16 6.28 -7.33
CA GLY A 69 1.13 7.16 -6.67
C GLY A 69 2.58 6.69 -6.88
N MET A 70 2.85 5.38 -6.73
CA MET A 70 4.18 4.78 -6.93
C MET A 70 4.68 4.90 -8.38
N GLY A 71 3.78 4.90 -9.36
CA GLY A 71 4.12 5.11 -10.77
C GLY A 71 4.88 6.43 -10.99
N SER A 72 4.59 7.46 -10.21
CA SER A 72 5.34 8.73 -10.27
C SER A 72 6.81 8.56 -9.86
N ILE A 73 7.09 7.74 -8.83
CA ILE A 73 8.45 7.49 -8.33
C ILE A 73 9.27 6.75 -9.39
N GLN A 74 8.72 5.66 -9.94
CA GLN A 74 9.42 4.85 -10.93
C GLN A 74 9.70 5.66 -12.22
N LYS A 75 8.70 6.41 -12.71
CA LYS A 75 8.84 7.26 -13.91
C LYS A 75 9.84 8.39 -13.72
N VAL A 76 9.93 8.98 -12.53
CA VAL A 76 10.92 10.04 -12.25
C VAL A 76 12.31 9.45 -12.12
N TYR A 77 12.45 8.31 -11.44
CA TYR A 77 13.74 7.66 -11.28
C TYR A 77 14.31 7.15 -12.62
N SER A 78 13.48 6.59 -13.49
CA SER A 78 13.94 6.13 -14.81
C SER A 78 14.53 7.25 -15.66
N ARG A 79 14.12 8.51 -15.46
CA ARG A 79 14.70 9.68 -16.15
C ARG A 79 16.13 10.00 -15.72
N LEU A 80 16.56 9.54 -14.54
CA LEU A 80 17.96 9.70 -14.11
C LEU A 80 18.90 8.79 -14.90
N ASN A 81 18.36 7.77 -15.59
CA ASN A 81 19.11 6.77 -16.35
C ASN A 81 20.19 6.06 -15.49
N LEU A 82 19.91 5.88 -14.20
CA LEU A 82 20.80 5.22 -13.24
C LEU A 82 20.22 3.86 -12.84
N PRO A 83 21.00 2.76 -12.88
CA PRO A 83 20.56 1.49 -12.33
C PRO A 83 20.38 1.61 -10.81
N LEU A 84 19.54 0.75 -10.24
CA LEU A 84 19.55 0.56 -8.79
C LEU A 84 20.86 -0.15 -8.41
N PRO A 85 21.58 0.34 -7.38
CA PRO A 85 22.82 -0.29 -6.93
C PRO A 85 22.57 -1.73 -6.49
N TYR A 86 23.56 -2.61 -6.74
CA TYR A 86 23.56 -3.97 -6.18
C TYR A 86 23.77 -3.95 -4.66
N ASP A 87 24.69 -3.10 -4.19
CA ASP A 87 24.97 -2.92 -2.76
C ASP A 87 23.70 -2.58 -1.99
N GLN A 88 23.37 -3.41 -1.01
CA GLN A 88 22.09 -3.33 -0.30
C GLN A 88 21.95 -2.04 0.50
N GLN A 89 23.04 -1.54 1.09
CA GLN A 89 23.00 -0.32 1.90
C GLN A 89 22.78 0.90 1.01
N LEU A 90 23.56 1.02 -0.07
CA LEU A 90 23.45 2.09 -1.05
C LEU A 90 22.09 2.07 -1.75
N ARG A 91 21.59 0.88 -2.11
CA ARG A 91 20.24 0.69 -2.65
C ARG A 91 19.18 1.17 -1.65
N GLY A 92 19.34 0.81 -0.37
CA GLY A 92 18.45 1.23 0.72
C GLY A 92 18.40 2.76 0.85
N VAL A 93 19.55 3.42 0.90
CA VAL A 93 19.66 4.89 0.95
C VAL A 93 19.00 5.53 -0.26
N ARG A 94 19.26 5.02 -1.47
CA ARG A 94 18.69 5.56 -2.70
C ARG A 94 17.17 5.43 -2.74
N LEU A 95 16.65 4.26 -2.39
CA LEU A 95 15.19 4.04 -2.25
C LEU A 95 14.58 5.00 -1.22
N ASN A 96 15.18 5.10 -0.03
CA ASN A 96 14.68 5.95 1.05
C ASN A 96 14.61 7.42 0.63
N ASN A 97 15.66 7.92 -0.02
CA ASN A 97 15.69 9.29 -0.54
C ASN A 97 14.58 9.53 -1.58
N MET A 98 14.34 8.58 -2.49
CA MET A 98 13.24 8.71 -3.45
C MET A 98 11.88 8.83 -2.78
N PHE A 99 11.58 7.95 -1.83
CA PHE A 99 10.31 7.99 -1.10
C PHE A 99 10.16 9.27 -0.27
N ARG A 100 11.23 9.73 0.41
CA ARG A 100 11.22 10.98 1.16
C ARG A 100 10.98 12.19 0.27
N MET A 101 11.66 12.28 -0.87
CA MET A 101 11.48 13.39 -1.83
C MET A 101 10.06 13.43 -2.39
N THR A 102 9.49 12.26 -2.72
CA THR A 102 8.09 12.19 -3.17
C THR A 102 7.13 12.61 -2.07
N ASN A 103 7.32 12.12 -0.84
CA ASN A 103 6.49 12.52 0.30
C ASN A 103 6.60 14.02 0.59
N PHE A 104 7.80 14.59 0.48
CA PHE A 104 8.02 16.03 0.62
C PHE A 104 7.26 16.81 -0.45
N ARG A 105 7.35 16.40 -1.72
CA ARG A 105 6.57 17.01 -2.82
C ARG A 105 5.07 16.90 -2.57
N VAL A 106 4.57 15.73 -2.18
CA VAL A 106 3.14 15.52 -1.88
C VAL A 106 2.66 16.46 -0.78
N ARG A 107 3.44 16.60 0.31
CA ARG A 107 3.10 17.51 1.42
C ARG A 107 3.15 18.99 1.03
N THR A 108 4.07 19.35 0.14
CA THR A 108 4.27 20.75 -0.27
C THR A 108 3.26 21.18 -1.34
N VAL A 109 3.01 20.34 -2.34
CA VAL A 109 2.13 20.65 -3.49
C VAL A 109 0.68 20.27 -3.21
N GLY A 110 0.43 19.37 -2.26
CA GLY A 110 -0.92 18.92 -1.89
C GLY A 110 -1.55 17.89 -2.85
N ILE A 111 -0.87 17.55 -3.95
CA ILE A 111 -1.33 16.55 -4.92
C ILE A 111 -0.94 15.15 -4.44
N SER A 112 -1.93 14.31 -4.15
CA SER A 112 -1.76 12.92 -3.72
C SER A 112 -2.87 12.06 -4.32
N GLU A 113 -2.50 11.03 -5.09
CA GLU A 113 -3.49 10.10 -5.67
C GLU A 113 -4.34 9.43 -4.59
N ILE A 114 -3.72 8.98 -3.50
CA ILE A 114 -4.43 8.42 -2.33
C ILE A 114 -5.44 9.43 -1.79
N ARG A 115 -5.05 10.69 -1.62
CA ARG A 115 -5.98 11.72 -1.16
C ARG A 115 -7.11 11.93 -2.17
N THR A 116 -6.80 12.01 -3.47
CA THR A 116 -7.83 12.19 -4.52
C THR A 116 -8.82 11.03 -4.54
N THR A 117 -8.36 9.78 -4.38
CA THR A 117 -9.23 8.60 -4.34
C THR A 117 -10.15 8.59 -3.12
N PHE A 118 -9.68 9.04 -1.95
CA PHE A 118 -10.42 8.89 -0.68
C PHE A 118 -10.94 10.21 -0.06
N ALA A 119 -10.71 11.36 -0.68
CA ALA A 119 -11.09 12.67 -0.11
C ALA A 119 -12.60 12.82 0.11
N ASN A 120 -13.43 12.20 -0.72
CA ASN A 120 -14.89 12.25 -0.58
C ASN A 120 -15.42 11.26 0.48
N ASP A 121 -14.63 10.24 0.85
CA ASP A 121 -15.01 9.22 1.84
C ASP A 121 -14.53 9.55 3.26
N MET A 122 -13.62 10.52 3.41
CA MET A 122 -13.07 10.97 4.70
C MET A 122 -13.83 12.15 5.35
N ALA A 123 -15.06 12.44 4.91
CA ALA A 123 -15.95 13.27 5.72
C ALA A 123 -16.32 12.47 6.98
N ILE A 124 -15.52 12.63 8.03
CA ILE A 124 -15.79 12.03 9.34
C ILE A 124 -17.18 12.53 9.78
N PRO A 125 -18.15 11.64 10.06
CA PRO A 125 -19.41 12.09 10.65
C PRO A 125 -19.10 12.81 11.96
N GLN A 126 -19.62 14.03 12.09
CA GLN A 126 -19.50 14.81 13.33
C GLN A 126 -20.18 14.12 14.51
#